data_AF-A0AAN8FYC2-F1
#
_entry.id   AF-A0AAN8FYC2-F1
#
_cell.length_a   1.000
_cell.length_b   1.000
_cell.length_c   1.000
_cell.angle_alpha   90.00
_cell.angle_beta   90.00
_cell.angle_gamma   90.00
#
_symmetry.space_group_name_H-M   'P 1'
#
loop_
_entity.id
_entity.type
_entity.pdbx_description
1 polymer ?
#
loop_
_entity_poly.entity_id
_entity_poly.type
_entity_poly.pdbx_seq_one_letter_code
_entity_poly.pdbx_strand_id
1 'polypeptide(L)'
;MSQSASGASGGWGKKAATRIDRTQFDNDELLKSLGSQFNVDFSNYDQWQRTSRSNKSAAAKTASNADVSTTFTVSRLKSIDSSCAKHSSFREKRQAAKQEELDREKAERIKILELRIRTRRKTHGEYLKRCKELIIENNKLKDLIDADEDNTHGGVKNLLRKYERYRGGIATLNNNFTKELEEALEELSVTKEKIKGHIDTLEQELAVMNEKLTAKQDELKVLLSYKDKEYPVKAMKIAGLHTEIDNLKLSNKEDQDELQHIINTEEGKYEKSREQESNEITRNVTDSAVKMMHQSLKDMAFQNMVMEKEILIHSSQEEGLQQRKAKLQAEIDALRGNKTNIRLQMFPEFYVDRPKCTPDMDVILNIPTQEWLPI
;
A
#
# COMPACT_ATOMS: atom_id res chain seq x y z
N MET A 1 19.98 1.94 56.06
CA MET A 1 20.48 0.56 56.24
C MET A 1 21.69 0.39 55.35
N SER A 2 22.87 0.49 55.95
CA SER A 2 24.15 0.21 55.33
C SER A 2 24.31 -1.29 55.19
N GLN A 3 24.66 -1.80 54.01
CA GLN A 3 25.43 -3.04 53.89
C GLN A 3 26.48 -2.91 52.79
N SER A 4 27.70 -2.69 53.26
CA SER A 4 28.98 -2.88 52.60
C SER A 4 29.25 -4.39 52.44
N ALA A 5 29.49 -4.84 51.21
CA ALA A 5 30.03 -6.17 50.93
C ALA A 5 31.49 -6.04 50.47
N SER A 6 32.38 -6.55 51.30
CA SER A 6 33.83 -6.68 51.14
C SER A 6 34.18 -7.70 50.06
N GLY A 7 34.75 -7.24 48.94
CA GLY A 7 35.28 -8.07 47.86
C GLY A 7 36.79 -8.25 47.97
N ALA A 8 37.21 -9.48 48.26
CA ALA A 8 38.60 -9.91 48.44
C ALA A 8 39.50 -9.60 47.23
N SER A 9 40.72 -9.11 47.52
CA SER A 9 41.80 -8.87 46.55
C SER A 9 42.38 -10.20 46.04
N GLY A 10 41.83 -10.73 44.95
CA GLY A 10 42.42 -11.82 44.18
C GLY A 10 43.26 -11.27 43.02
N GLY A 11 44.57 -11.53 43.05
CA GLY A 11 45.55 -11.05 42.07
C GLY A 11 45.19 -11.36 40.61
N TRP A 12 45.45 -10.38 39.75
CA TRP A 12 45.10 -10.36 38.32
C TRP A 12 45.70 -11.51 37.48
N GLY A 13 46.70 -12.24 37.99
CA GLY A 13 47.41 -13.28 37.24
C GLY A 13 46.67 -14.62 37.07
N LYS A 14 45.66 -14.93 37.89
CA LYS A 14 44.99 -16.26 37.85
C LYS A 14 43.63 -16.28 37.13
N LYS A 15 43.05 -15.11 36.80
CA LYS A 15 41.73 -15.03 36.14
C LYS A 15 41.79 -14.97 34.60
N ALA A 16 42.98 -14.81 34.01
CA ALA A 16 43.12 -14.75 32.55
C ALA A 16 43.22 -16.14 31.87
N ALA A 17 43.64 -17.18 32.60
CA ALA A 17 43.88 -18.51 32.01
C ALA A 17 42.62 -19.39 31.90
N THR A 18 41.51 -19.03 32.54
CA THR A 18 40.27 -19.84 32.57
C THR A 18 39.12 -19.25 31.74
N ARG A 19 39.40 -18.27 30.86
CA ARG A 19 38.37 -17.51 30.14
C ARG A 19 38.37 -17.67 28.62
N ILE A 20 39.11 -18.65 28.10
CA ILE A 20 39.02 -19.04 26.69
C ILE A 20 38.28 -20.37 26.65
N ASP A 21 36.98 -20.31 26.37
CA ASP A 21 36.19 -21.49 26.07
C ASP A 21 36.63 -21.99 24.69
N ARG A 22 37.33 -23.12 24.66
CA ARG A 22 37.89 -23.69 23.41
C ARG A 22 36.82 -24.07 22.40
N THR A 23 35.59 -24.28 22.86
CA THR A 23 34.44 -24.65 22.02
C THR A 23 33.94 -23.49 21.16
N GLN A 24 34.31 -22.24 21.47
CA GLN A 24 33.93 -21.06 20.68
C GLN A 24 34.64 -20.95 19.34
N PHE A 25 35.74 -21.70 19.13
CA PHE A 25 36.57 -21.64 17.92
C PHE A 25 36.44 -22.88 17.02
N ASP A 26 35.63 -23.89 17.42
CA ASP A 26 35.46 -25.13 16.64
C ASP A 26 34.70 -24.93 15.32
N ASN A 27 34.00 -23.80 15.17
CA ASN A 27 33.18 -23.47 14.00
C ASN A 27 33.73 -22.33 13.14
N ASP A 28 34.92 -21.81 13.44
CA ASP A 28 35.51 -20.72 12.65
C ASP A 28 36.15 -21.28 11.37
N GLU A 29 35.52 -21.05 10.22
CA GLU A 29 35.97 -21.54 8.89
C GLU A 29 37.36 -20.99 8.51
N LEU A 30 37.70 -19.79 9.00
CA LEU A 30 39.02 -19.19 8.83
C LEU A 30 40.11 -19.98 9.58
N LEU A 31 39.85 -20.42 10.81
CA LEU A 31 40.80 -21.21 11.60
C LEU A 31 40.94 -22.64 11.09
N LYS A 32 39.87 -23.23 10.54
CA LYS A 32 39.94 -24.54 9.86
C LYS A 32 40.79 -24.48 8.59
N SER A 33 40.66 -23.42 7.78
CA SER A 33 41.48 -23.27 6.56
C SER A 33 42.97 -23.02 6.86
N LEU A 34 43.27 -22.31 7.95
CA LEU A 34 44.65 -22.10 8.43
C LEU A 34 45.24 -23.33 9.12
N GLY A 35 44.42 -24.13 9.82
CA GLY A 35 44.84 -25.34 10.52
C GLY A 35 45.35 -26.46 9.59
N SER A 36 44.90 -26.49 8.34
CA SER A 36 45.39 -27.44 7.33
C SER A 36 46.73 -27.05 6.68
N GLN A 37 47.19 -25.80 6.83
CA GLN A 37 48.43 -25.31 6.20
C GLN A 37 49.63 -25.23 7.15
N PHE A 38 49.40 -25.28 8.47
CA PHE A 38 50.47 -25.19 9.47
C PHE A 38 50.27 -26.26 10.53
N ASN A 39 50.94 -27.41 10.35
CA ASN A 39 51.06 -28.43 11.39
C ASN A 39 52.08 -27.95 12.45
N VAL A 40 51.67 -26.97 13.28
CA VAL A 40 52.49 -26.48 14.39
C VAL A 40 52.08 -27.24 15.63
N ASP A 41 52.90 -28.24 15.96
CA ASP A 41 52.79 -28.95 17.23
C ASP A 41 53.26 -28.02 18.36
N PHE A 42 52.30 -27.47 19.12
CA PHE A 42 52.56 -26.60 20.27
C PHE A 42 52.99 -27.39 21.52
N SER A 43 53.20 -28.70 21.41
CA SER A 43 53.59 -29.57 22.53
C SER A 43 55.07 -29.44 22.94
N ASN A 44 55.91 -28.78 22.12
CA ASN A 44 57.34 -28.60 22.37
C ASN A 44 57.73 -27.13 22.61
N TYR A 45 56.97 -26.45 23.47
CA TYR A 45 57.33 -25.11 23.94
C TYR A 45 58.25 -25.20 25.17
N ASP A 46 59.51 -25.62 24.95
CA ASP A 46 60.53 -25.57 25.99
C ASP A 46 60.93 -24.11 26.25
N GLN A 47 60.65 -23.66 27.48
CA GLN A 47 60.96 -22.33 27.96
C GLN A 47 62.49 -22.13 27.99
N TRP A 48 62.98 -21.25 27.12
CA TRP A 48 64.18 -20.40 27.29
C TRP A 48 65.21 -20.92 28.31
N GLN A 49 65.93 -21.99 27.96
CA GLN A 49 67.16 -22.35 28.68
C GLN A 49 68.32 -21.49 28.15
N ARG A 50 68.92 -20.70 29.04
CA ARG A 50 70.15 -19.95 28.75
C ARG A 50 71.28 -20.95 28.47
N THR A 51 71.70 -21.06 27.22
CA THR A 51 72.92 -21.77 26.86
C THR A 51 74.12 -20.93 27.34
N SER A 52 74.78 -21.37 28.41
CA SER A 52 76.07 -20.83 28.82
C SER A 52 77.10 -21.19 27.75
N ARG A 53 77.61 -20.18 27.02
CA ARG A 53 78.73 -20.35 26.10
C ARG A 53 79.96 -20.86 26.86
N SER A 54 80.46 -22.01 26.41
CA SER A 54 81.74 -22.58 26.82
C SER A 54 82.89 -21.68 26.38
N ASN A 55 83.73 -21.26 27.33
CA ASN A 55 85.04 -20.69 27.06
C ASN A 55 85.89 -21.67 26.25
N LYS A 56 86.39 -21.24 25.09
CA LYS A 56 87.56 -21.84 24.43
C LYS A 56 88.66 -20.78 24.31
N SER A 57 89.62 -20.90 25.21
CA SER A 57 90.96 -20.35 25.12
C SER A 57 91.70 -20.92 23.91
N ALA A 58 92.31 -20.07 23.08
CA ALA A 58 93.39 -20.47 22.19
C ALA A 58 94.69 -19.83 22.69
N ALA A 59 95.52 -20.67 23.28
CA ALA A 59 96.90 -20.37 23.61
C ALA A 59 97.75 -20.36 22.33
N ALA A 60 98.66 -19.40 22.22
CA ALA A 60 99.86 -19.54 21.40
C ALA A 60 101.07 -19.23 22.29
N LYS A 61 101.71 -20.30 22.73
CA LYS A 61 103.03 -20.31 23.34
C LYS A 61 104.07 -20.20 22.22
N THR A 62 105.04 -19.31 22.37
CA THR A 62 106.41 -19.57 21.92
C THR A 62 107.34 -19.21 23.07
N ALA A 63 107.93 -20.25 23.64
CA ALA A 63 109.01 -20.19 24.60
C ALA A 63 110.29 -20.57 23.87
N SER A 64 111.39 -19.88 24.16
CA SER A 64 112.70 -20.54 24.33
C SER A 64 113.68 -19.56 25.00
N ASN A 65 114.00 -19.90 26.24
CA ASN A 65 115.08 -19.38 27.06
C ASN A 65 116.45 -19.54 26.39
N ALA A 66 117.41 -18.70 26.79
CA ALA A 66 118.71 -19.14 27.28
C ALA A 66 119.46 -17.95 27.90
N ASP A 67 119.34 -17.82 29.23
CA ASP A 67 120.37 -17.22 30.07
C ASP A 67 121.59 -18.14 30.08
N VAL A 68 122.78 -17.60 29.84
CA VAL A 68 124.05 -18.21 30.27
C VAL A 68 124.90 -17.12 30.91
N SER A 69 124.91 -17.18 32.24
CA SER A 69 125.85 -16.52 33.12
C SER A 69 127.06 -17.44 33.30
N THR A 70 128.26 -16.96 32.96
CA THR A 70 129.52 -17.60 33.39
C THR A 70 130.54 -16.54 33.75
N THR A 71 130.81 -16.50 35.05
CA THR A 71 131.92 -15.87 35.75
C THR A 71 133.26 -16.54 35.38
N PHE A 72 134.36 -15.78 35.32
CA PHE A 72 135.70 -16.33 35.54
C PHE A 72 136.60 -15.32 36.26
N THR A 73 137.34 -15.84 37.23
CA THR A 73 138.09 -15.16 38.28
C THR A 73 139.58 -14.97 37.99
N VAL A 74 140.12 -13.95 38.65
CA VAL A 74 141.48 -13.42 38.82
C VAL A 74 142.66 -14.43 38.81
N SER A 75 143.83 -13.98 38.32
CA SER A 75 145.14 -14.50 38.73
C SER A 75 146.18 -13.37 38.83
N ARG A 76 147.00 -13.39 39.90
CA ARG A 76 148.01 -12.40 40.30
C ARG A 76 149.36 -13.11 40.57
N LEU A 77 150.48 -12.38 40.37
CA LEU A 77 151.88 -12.58 40.84
C LEU A 77 152.76 -13.48 39.92
N LYS A 78 154.07 -13.28 39.67
CA LYS A 78 155.24 -12.55 40.26
C LYS A 78 156.19 -12.12 39.10
N SER A 79 156.87 -10.97 39.09
CA SER A 79 158.20 -10.61 39.65
C SER A 79 159.38 -11.58 39.38
N ILE A 80 160.39 -11.16 38.60
CA ILE A 80 161.84 -11.01 38.93
C ILE A 80 162.72 -10.87 37.65
N ASP A 81 163.49 -9.78 37.64
CA ASP A 81 164.85 -9.46 37.13
C ASP A 81 165.42 -9.98 35.78
N SER A 82 165.98 -9.07 34.95
CA SER A 82 167.42 -8.73 35.01
C SER A 82 167.84 -7.71 33.91
N SER A 83 169.00 -7.12 34.13
CA SER A 83 169.62 -5.93 33.51
C SER A 83 169.99 -6.01 32.02
N CYS A 84 169.91 -4.89 31.30
CA CYS A 84 171.05 -4.01 30.95
C CYS A 84 170.78 -3.21 29.65
N ALA A 85 170.83 -1.88 29.78
CA ALA A 85 171.25 -0.86 28.81
C ALA A 85 170.76 -0.85 27.33
N LYS A 86 170.06 0.27 27.02
CA LYS A 86 170.05 1.08 25.76
C LYS A 86 169.16 0.61 24.59
N HIS A 87 167.99 1.24 24.44
CA HIS A 87 167.60 2.14 23.32
C HIS A 87 166.06 2.41 23.34
N SER A 88 165.69 3.68 23.33
CA SER A 88 164.38 4.25 23.69
C SER A 88 163.39 4.42 22.52
N SER A 89 163.00 3.35 21.81
CA SER A 89 162.06 3.48 20.67
C SER A 89 160.97 2.39 20.52
N PHE A 90 160.85 1.45 21.47
CA PHE A 90 159.88 0.34 21.39
C PHE A 90 158.61 0.50 22.27
N ARG A 91 158.62 1.41 23.25
CA ARG A 91 157.51 1.59 24.19
C ARG A 91 156.32 2.34 23.57
N GLU A 92 156.58 3.30 22.70
CA GLU A 92 155.55 4.06 21.98
C GLU A 92 154.82 3.21 20.93
N LYS A 93 155.52 2.32 20.21
CA LYS A 93 154.90 1.41 19.23
C LYS A 93 153.95 0.39 19.87
N ARG A 94 154.27 -0.11 21.08
CA ARG A 94 153.41 -1.06 21.81
C ARG A 94 152.17 -0.39 22.41
N GLN A 95 152.27 0.87 22.82
CA GLN A 95 151.13 1.68 23.27
C GLN A 95 150.23 2.08 22.10
N ALA A 96 150.81 2.42 20.94
CA ALA A 96 150.06 2.68 19.71
C ALA A 96 149.27 1.44 19.23
N ALA A 97 149.88 0.24 19.23
CA ALA A 97 149.19 -0.99 18.84
C ALA A 97 148.04 -1.37 19.81
N LYS A 98 148.22 -1.14 21.11
CA LYS A 98 147.15 -1.37 22.12
C LYS A 98 146.03 -0.34 22.01
N GLN A 99 146.37 0.90 21.64
CA GLN A 99 145.40 1.95 21.37
C GLN A 99 144.61 1.65 20.09
N GLU A 100 145.27 1.15 19.04
CA GLU A 100 144.65 0.73 17.78
C GLU A 100 143.72 -0.48 17.96
N GLU A 101 144.04 -1.42 18.86
CA GLU A 101 143.15 -2.54 19.22
C GLU A 101 141.92 -2.08 20.01
N LEU A 102 142.10 -1.16 20.98
CA LEU A 102 140.96 -0.53 21.69
C LEU A 102 140.10 0.32 20.76
N ASP A 103 140.71 0.98 19.77
CA ASP A 103 139.99 1.79 18.79
C ASP A 103 139.28 0.90 17.76
N ARG A 104 139.80 -0.30 17.46
CA ARG A 104 139.07 -1.35 16.73
C ARG A 104 137.87 -1.89 17.51
N GLU A 105 138.03 -2.21 18.79
CA GLU A 105 136.93 -2.68 19.64
C GLU A 105 135.84 -1.59 19.78
N LYS A 106 136.24 -0.33 19.94
CA LYS A 106 135.32 0.81 19.91
C LYS A 106 134.62 0.92 18.55
N ALA A 107 135.33 0.77 17.44
CA ALA A 107 134.74 0.83 16.10
C ALA A 107 133.72 -0.31 15.87
N GLU A 108 134.01 -1.53 16.33
CA GLU A 108 133.07 -2.65 16.28
C GLU A 108 131.84 -2.40 17.16
N ARG A 109 132.03 -1.87 18.37
CA ARG A 109 130.94 -1.50 19.27
C ARG A 109 130.07 -0.38 18.69
N ILE A 110 130.69 0.63 18.08
CA ILE A 110 129.99 1.69 17.35
C ILE A 110 129.17 1.08 16.21
N LYS A 111 129.76 0.18 15.40
CA LYS A 111 129.07 -0.51 14.31
C LYS A 111 127.87 -1.34 14.78
N ILE A 112 128.00 -2.06 15.90
CA ILE A 112 126.90 -2.81 16.51
C ILE A 112 125.79 -1.87 16.99
N LEU A 113 126.15 -0.76 17.65
CA LEU A 113 125.20 0.25 18.10
C LEU A 113 124.47 0.92 16.92
N GLU A 114 125.18 1.24 15.84
CA GLU A 114 124.60 1.75 14.59
C GLU A 114 123.60 0.77 13.98
N LEU A 115 123.93 -0.53 13.94
CA LEU A 115 123.06 -1.57 13.42
C LEU A 115 121.81 -1.73 14.29
N ARG A 116 121.96 -1.64 15.62
CA ARG A 116 120.83 -1.63 16.57
C ARG A 116 119.95 -0.40 16.41
N ILE A 117 120.54 0.79 16.25
CA ILE A 117 119.81 2.04 16.00
C ILE A 117 119.06 1.94 14.67
N ARG A 118 119.69 1.43 13.61
CA ARG A 118 119.07 1.23 12.29
C ARG A 118 117.89 0.27 12.37
N THR A 119 118.05 -0.84 13.07
CA THR A 119 116.98 -1.84 13.26
C THR A 119 115.83 -1.26 14.06
N ARG A 120 116.11 -0.56 15.18
CA ARG A 120 115.07 0.11 16.00
C ARG A 120 114.32 1.19 15.23
N ARG A 121 115.02 1.97 14.39
CA ARG A 121 114.39 2.97 13.51
C ARG A 121 113.46 2.30 12.49
N LYS A 122 113.87 1.17 11.90
CA LYS A 122 113.04 0.39 10.98
C LYS A 122 111.77 -0.14 11.68
N THR A 123 111.92 -0.79 12.83
CA THR A 123 110.76 -1.31 13.60
C THR A 123 109.83 -0.19 14.06
N HIS A 124 110.37 0.96 14.47
CA HIS A 124 109.54 2.12 14.83
C HIS A 124 108.76 2.66 13.63
N GLY A 125 109.38 2.71 12.44
CA GLY A 125 108.70 3.06 11.19
C GLY A 125 107.59 2.08 10.83
N GLU A 126 107.79 0.77 11.04
CA GLU A 126 106.77 -0.26 10.86
C GLU A 126 105.61 -0.09 11.85
N TYR A 127 105.88 0.20 13.12
CA TYR A 127 104.83 0.51 14.10
C TYR A 127 104.03 1.76 13.73
N LEU A 128 104.69 2.84 13.28
CA LEU A 128 103.99 4.05 12.83
C LEU A 128 103.10 3.76 11.62
N LYS A 129 103.54 2.93 10.68
CA LYS A 129 102.71 2.47 9.55
C LYS A 129 101.51 1.67 10.06
N ARG A 130 101.73 0.70 10.95
CA ARG A 130 100.67 -0.12 11.52
C ARG A 130 99.65 0.70 12.30
N CYS A 131 100.09 1.70 13.08
CA CYS A 131 99.19 2.62 13.76
C CYS A 131 98.31 3.40 12.79
N LYS A 132 98.87 3.88 11.67
CA LYS A 132 98.09 4.58 10.63
C LYS A 132 97.08 3.65 9.96
N GLU A 133 97.47 2.42 9.62
CA GLU A 133 96.58 1.41 9.05
C GLU A 133 95.40 1.12 10.00
N LEU A 134 95.69 0.91 11.30
CA LEU A 134 94.65 0.66 12.30
C LEU A 134 93.67 1.82 12.44
N ILE A 135 94.14 3.08 12.37
CA ILE A 135 93.25 4.25 12.39
C ILE A 135 92.34 4.26 11.16
N ILE A 136 92.89 3.97 9.98
CA ILE A 136 92.11 3.91 8.74
C ILE A 136 91.07 2.77 8.80
N GLU A 137 91.47 1.59 9.27
CA GLU A 137 90.57 0.45 9.47
C GLU A 137 89.48 0.77 10.49
N ASN A 138 89.82 1.41 11.61
CA ASN A 138 88.85 1.79 12.63
C ASN A 138 87.84 2.82 12.12
N ASN A 139 88.29 3.83 11.36
CA ASN A 139 87.39 4.79 10.72
C ASN A 139 86.47 4.12 9.71
N LYS A 140 86.99 3.19 8.89
CA LYS A 140 86.15 2.40 7.97
C LYS A 140 85.09 1.57 8.70
N LEU A 141 85.46 0.93 9.81
CA LEU A 141 84.50 0.18 10.62
C LEU A 141 83.43 1.09 11.22
N LYS A 142 83.82 2.28 11.68
CA LYS A 142 82.87 3.28 12.16
C LYS A 142 81.89 3.70 11.05
N ASP A 143 82.40 4.06 9.88
CA ASP A 143 81.54 4.47 8.76
C ASP A 143 80.58 3.35 8.32
N LEU A 144 81.02 2.08 8.39
CA LEU A 144 80.17 0.92 8.12
C LEU A 144 79.08 0.72 9.17
N ILE A 145 79.41 0.92 10.45
CA ILE A 145 78.43 0.84 11.55
C ILE A 145 77.41 1.97 11.41
N ASP A 146 77.87 3.21 11.21
CA ASP A 146 77.00 4.39 11.06
C ASP A 146 76.04 4.20 9.87
N ALA A 147 76.53 3.65 8.74
CA ALA A 147 75.69 3.37 7.56
C ALA A 147 74.65 2.26 7.79
N ASP A 148 75.01 1.19 8.50
CA ASP A 148 74.08 0.11 8.85
C ASP A 148 73.03 0.59 9.86
N GLU A 149 73.45 1.36 10.86
CA GLU A 149 72.55 2.03 11.81
C GLU A 149 71.58 2.97 11.09
N ASP A 150 72.03 3.83 10.19
CA ASP A 150 71.17 4.73 9.43
C ASP A 150 70.17 3.97 8.55
N ASN A 151 70.61 2.89 7.91
CA ASN A 151 69.74 2.05 7.07
C ASN A 151 68.67 1.33 7.92
N THR A 152 69.07 0.74 9.05
CA THR A 152 68.14 0.06 9.97
C THR A 152 67.18 1.06 10.61
N HIS A 153 67.65 2.22 11.06
CA HIS A 153 66.81 3.31 11.57
C HIS A 153 65.84 3.83 10.52
N GLY A 154 66.29 4.00 9.28
CA GLY A 154 65.44 4.37 8.14
C GLY A 154 64.34 3.34 7.90
N GLY A 155 64.68 2.05 7.92
CA GLY A 155 63.74 0.93 7.80
C GLY A 155 62.69 0.92 8.91
N VAL A 156 63.13 1.00 10.17
CA VAL A 156 62.24 1.03 11.35
C VAL A 156 61.33 2.26 11.34
N LYS A 157 61.87 3.44 11.01
CA LYS A 157 61.09 4.68 10.91
C LYS A 157 60.02 4.62 9.83
N ASN A 158 60.36 4.06 8.66
CA ASN A 158 59.40 3.85 7.58
C ASN A 158 58.31 2.86 7.98
N LEU A 159 58.66 1.79 8.70
CA LEU A 159 57.71 0.81 9.20
C LEU A 159 56.76 1.42 10.24
N LEU A 160 57.27 2.20 11.20
CA LEU A 160 56.46 2.91 12.19
C LEU A 160 55.47 3.87 11.52
N ARG A 161 55.92 4.65 10.52
CA ARG A 161 55.03 5.53 9.74
C ARG A 161 53.93 4.76 9.03
N LYS A 162 54.20 3.56 8.52
CA LYS A 162 53.17 2.69 7.92
C LYS A 162 52.14 2.27 8.97
N TYR A 163 52.59 1.84 10.15
CA TYR A 163 51.68 1.47 11.26
C TYR A 163 50.85 2.65 11.77
N GLU A 164 51.42 3.84 11.87
CA GLU A 164 50.67 5.05 12.24
C GLU A 164 49.58 5.36 11.22
N ARG A 165 49.88 5.25 9.92
CA ARG A 165 48.88 5.40 8.85
C ARG A 165 47.79 4.34 8.91
N TYR A 166 48.15 3.07 9.11
CA TYR A 166 47.16 2.00 9.25
C TYR A 166 46.30 2.19 10.49
N ARG A 167 46.88 2.58 11.63
CA ARG A 167 46.16 2.89 12.86
C ARG A 167 45.19 4.06 12.66
N GLY A 168 45.64 5.12 12.00
CA GLY A 168 44.77 6.25 11.64
C GLY A 168 43.63 5.83 10.72
N GLY A 169 43.94 5.05 9.67
CA GLY A 169 42.96 4.51 8.73
C GLY A 169 41.91 3.61 9.40
N ILE A 170 42.33 2.73 10.32
CA ILE A 170 41.43 1.88 11.10
C ILE A 170 40.54 2.74 12.00
N ALA A 171 41.08 3.76 12.67
CA ALA A 171 40.27 4.64 13.52
C ALA A 171 39.24 5.43 12.71
N THR A 172 39.62 5.97 11.53
CA THR A 172 38.67 6.65 10.65
C THR A 172 37.61 5.71 10.10
N LEU A 173 38.01 4.49 9.72
CA LEU A 173 37.08 3.48 9.21
C LEU A 173 36.09 3.06 10.30
N ASN A 174 36.57 2.80 11.52
CA ASN A 174 35.71 2.46 12.64
C ASN A 174 34.75 3.59 12.98
N ASN A 175 35.21 4.85 12.98
CA ASN A 175 34.34 6.00 13.21
C ASN A 175 33.27 6.18 12.11
N ASN A 176 33.60 5.86 10.86
CA ASN A 176 32.61 5.89 9.79
C ASN A 176 31.59 4.75 9.96
N PHE A 177 32.04 3.54 10.28
CA PHE A 177 31.12 2.43 10.56
C PHE A 177 30.21 2.70 11.76
N THR A 178 30.72 3.31 12.83
CA THR A 178 29.86 3.69 13.98
C THR A 178 28.83 4.73 13.57
N LYS A 179 29.19 5.70 12.72
CA LYS A 179 28.24 6.69 12.21
C LYS A 179 27.20 6.08 11.29
N GLU A 180 27.60 5.24 10.34
CA GLU A 180 26.68 4.53 9.45
C GLU A 180 25.72 3.64 10.24
N LEU A 181 26.20 3.01 11.31
CA LEU A 181 25.37 2.22 12.22
C LEU A 181 24.38 3.10 12.99
N GLU A 182 24.83 4.25 13.51
CA GLU A 182 23.96 5.21 14.20
C GLU A 182 22.89 5.77 13.26
N GLU A 183 23.25 6.16 12.03
CA GLU A 183 22.33 6.63 10.99
C GLU A 183 21.30 5.56 10.63
N ALA A 184 21.73 4.31 10.40
CA ALA A 184 20.82 3.20 10.11
C ALA A 184 19.86 2.89 11.26
N LEU A 185 20.32 3.00 12.52
CA LEU A 185 19.47 2.84 13.69
C LEU A 185 18.46 3.98 13.83
N GLU A 186 18.86 5.21 13.53
CA GLU A 186 17.97 6.36 13.52
C GLU A 186 16.89 6.23 12.43
N GLU A 187 17.27 5.86 11.20
CA GLU A 187 16.33 5.59 10.10
C GLU A 187 15.35 4.47 10.45
N LEU A 188 15.82 3.39 11.09
CA LEU A 188 14.97 2.32 11.59
C LEU A 188 13.97 2.85 12.63
N SER A 189 14.42 3.69 13.56
CA SER A 189 13.55 4.29 14.58
C SER A 189 12.47 5.17 13.94
N VAL A 190 12.86 6.06 13.03
CA VAL A 190 11.95 6.97 12.32
C VAL A 190 10.93 6.20 11.47
N THR A 191 11.38 5.17 10.75
CA THR A 191 10.46 4.34 9.95
C THR A 191 9.50 3.56 10.82
N LYS A 192 9.96 3.02 11.96
CA LYS A 192 9.11 2.35 12.94
C LYS A 192 8.04 3.28 13.51
N GLU A 193 8.40 4.51 13.87
CA GLU A 193 7.44 5.51 14.36
C GLU A 193 6.43 5.91 13.29
N LYS A 194 6.87 6.12 12.04
CA LYS A 194 5.97 6.40 10.91
C LYS A 194 5.00 5.25 10.71
N ILE A 195 5.48 4.00 10.65
CA ILE A 195 4.63 2.83 10.47
C ILE A 195 3.64 2.70 11.62
N LYS A 196 4.10 2.89 12.87
CA LYS A 196 3.21 2.87 14.04
C LYS A 196 2.12 3.94 13.93
N GLY A 197 2.47 5.17 13.56
CA GLY A 197 1.50 6.24 13.31
C GLY A 197 0.49 5.87 12.22
N HIS A 198 0.93 5.25 11.12
CA HIS A 198 0.01 4.79 10.07
C HIS A 198 -0.92 3.66 10.56
N ILE A 199 -0.40 2.72 11.35
CA ILE A 199 -1.21 1.67 11.98
C ILE A 199 -2.25 2.29 12.91
N ASP A 200 -1.85 3.21 13.80
CA ASP A 200 -2.76 3.88 14.72
C ASP A 200 -3.87 4.65 13.97
N THR A 201 -3.54 5.32 12.86
CA THR A 201 -4.54 6.00 12.02
C THR A 201 -5.50 5.01 11.35
N LEU A 202 -4.99 3.89 10.83
CA LEU A 202 -5.83 2.86 10.21
C LEU A 202 -6.73 2.17 11.23
N GLU A 203 -6.25 1.94 12.46
CA GLU A 203 -7.05 1.41 13.55
C GLU A 203 -8.19 2.36 13.93
N GLN A 204 -7.94 3.67 13.97
CA GLN A 204 -8.98 4.68 14.20
C GLN A 204 -10.01 4.71 13.06
N GLU A 205 -9.57 4.67 11.81
CA GLU A 205 -10.46 4.61 10.65
C GLU A 205 -11.33 3.34 10.66
N LEU A 206 -10.74 2.19 11.00
CA LEU A 206 -11.48 0.94 11.17
C LEU A 206 -12.51 1.03 12.29
N ALA A 207 -12.16 1.63 13.43
CA ALA A 207 -13.09 1.82 14.54
C ALA A 207 -14.30 2.68 14.13
N VAL A 208 -14.05 3.80 13.43
CA VAL A 208 -15.11 4.68 12.92
C VAL A 208 -15.99 3.96 11.89
N MET A 209 -15.39 3.19 10.99
CA MET A 209 -16.15 2.42 9.99
C MET A 209 -16.98 1.30 10.64
N ASN A 210 -16.45 0.65 11.68
CA ASN A 210 -17.18 -0.36 12.42
C ASN A 210 -18.37 0.25 13.19
N GLU A 211 -18.21 1.43 13.80
CA GLU A 211 -19.31 2.15 14.45
C GLU A 211 -20.42 2.53 13.45
N LYS A 212 -20.04 3.04 12.27
CA LYS A 212 -20.99 3.31 11.17
C LYS A 212 -21.71 2.03 10.72
N LEU A 213 -20.99 0.93 10.60
CA LEU A 213 -21.55 -0.36 10.22
C LEU A 213 -22.56 -0.84 11.26
N THR A 214 -22.24 -0.77 12.55
CA THR A 214 -23.15 -1.15 13.63
C THR A 214 -24.39 -0.26 13.66
N ALA A 215 -24.24 1.06 13.47
CA ALA A 215 -25.38 1.98 13.40
C ALA A 215 -26.31 1.63 12.23
N LYS A 216 -25.76 1.35 11.04
CA LYS A 216 -26.56 0.91 9.88
C LYS A 216 -27.19 -0.46 10.07
N GLN A 217 -26.51 -1.36 10.76
CA GLN A 217 -27.09 -2.66 11.10
C GLN A 217 -28.25 -2.52 12.09
N ASP A 218 -28.17 -1.57 13.04
CA ASP A 218 -29.26 -1.29 13.97
C ASP A 218 -30.43 -0.57 13.31
N GLU A 219 -30.17 0.40 12.43
CA GLU A 219 -31.21 1.00 11.55
C GLU A 219 -31.94 -0.09 10.76
N LEU A 220 -31.21 -1.04 10.18
CA LEU A 220 -31.78 -2.16 9.44
C LEU A 220 -32.64 -3.06 10.34
N LYS A 221 -32.20 -3.36 11.57
CA LYS A 221 -32.99 -4.14 12.53
C LYS A 221 -34.31 -3.43 12.88
N VAL A 222 -34.28 -2.10 13.08
CA VAL A 222 -35.48 -1.30 13.35
C VAL A 222 -36.43 -1.35 12.16
N LEU A 223 -35.92 -1.15 10.94
CA LEU A 223 -36.72 -1.22 9.71
C LEU A 223 -37.33 -2.62 9.50
N LEU A 224 -36.57 -3.68 9.77
CA LEU A 224 -37.07 -5.04 9.66
C LEU A 224 -38.17 -5.31 10.69
N SER A 225 -37.98 -4.85 11.93
CA SER A 225 -39.02 -4.92 12.97
C SER A 225 -40.29 -4.16 12.56
N TYR A 226 -40.14 -2.97 11.96
CA TYR A 226 -41.28 -2.23 11.45
C TYR A 226 -41.99 -2.99 10.33
N LYS A 227 -41.25 -3.48 9.32
CA LYS A 227 -41.80 -4.21 8.18
C LYS A 227 -42.56 -5.47 8.61
N ASP A 228 -41.99 -6.25 9.52
CA ASP A 228 -42.51 -7.58 9.82
C ASP A 228 -43.53 -7.58 10.97
N LYS A 229 -43.44 -6.62 11.92
CA LYS A 229 -44.32 -6.58 13.11
C LYS A 229 -45.31 -5.43 13.07
N GLU A 230 -44.83 -4.20 12.90
CA GLU A 230 -45.70 -3.02 13.04
C GLU A 230 -46.55 -2.74 11.82
N TYR A 231 -45.96 -2.86 10.63
CA TYR A 231 -46.60 -2.53 9.38
C TYR A 231 -47.83 -3.40 9.10
N PRO A 232 -47.81 -4.74 9.26
CA PRO A 232 -48.99 -5.57 9.03
C PRO A 232 -50.13 -5.22 10.00
N VAL A 233 -49.82 -4.94 11.26
CA VAL A 233 -50.82 -4.54 12.26
C VAL A 233 -51.44 -3.18 11.92
N LYS A 234 -50.61 -2.20 11.54
CA LYS A 234 -51.09 -0.88 11.11
C LYS A 234 -51.92 -0.98 9.82
N ALA A 235 -51.49 -1.79 8.86
CA ALA A 235 -52.23 -2.03 7.61
C ALA A 235 -53.59 -2.70 7.88
N MET A 236 -53.65 -3.71 8.76
CA MET A 236 -54.91 -4.32 9.19
C MET A 236 -55.82 -3.31 9.89
N LYS A 237 -55.28 -2.45 10.76
CA LYS A 237 -56.05 -1.40 11.42
C LYS A 237 -56.63 -0.40 10.42
N ILE A 238 -55.84 0.00 9.42
CA ILE A 238 -56.30 0.89 8.34
C ILE A 238 -57.41 0.22 7.54
N ALA A 239 -57.27 -1.06 7.18
CA ALA A 239 -58.31 -1.80 6.47
C ALA A 239 -59.60 -1.89 7.30
N GLY A 240 -59.49 -2.16 8.61
CA GLY A 240 -60.64 -2.16 9.52
C GLY A 240 -61.37 -0.82 9.57
N LEU A 241 -60.62 0.29 9.67
CA LEU A 241 -61.20 1.63 9.63
C LEU A 241 -61.88 1.94 8.28
N HIS A 242 -61.32 1.48 7.16
CA HIS A 242 -61.99 1.62 5.85
C HIS A 242 -63.33 0.88 5.83
N THR A 243 -63.38 -0.36 6.32
CA THR A 243 -64.64 -1.11 6.41
C THR A 243 -65.65 -0.44 7.32
N GLU A 244 -65.21 0.16 8.43
CA GLU A 244 -66.08 0.92 9.33
C GLU A 244 -66.64 2.17 8.65
N ILE A 245 -65.82 2.91 7.91
CA ILE A 245 -66.26 4.07 7.12
C ILE A 245 -67.29 3.65 6.07
N ASP A 246 -67.07 2.54 5.36
CA ASP A 246 -67.99 2.08 4.32
C ASP A 246 -69.32 1.58 4.91
N ASN A 247 -69.28 0.90 6.06
CA ASN A 247 -70.49 0.54 6.81
C ASN A 247 -71.28 1.78 7.25
N LEU A 248 -70.59 2.80 7.79
CA LEU A 248 -71.23 4.05 8.19
C LEU A 248 -71.82 4.82 6.99
N LYS A 249 -71.15 4.82 5.84
CA LYS A 249 -71.69 5.40 4.61
C LYS A 249 -72.94 4.66 4.13
N LEU A 250 -72.94 3.33 4.21
CA LEU A 250 -74.09 2.52 3.84
C LEU A 250 -75.28 2.81 4.77
N SER A 251 -75.05 2.76 6.09
CA SER A 251 -76.07 3.09 7.10
C SER A 251 -76.63 4.50 6.91
N ASN A 252 -75.77 5.50 6.72
CA ASN A 252 -76.22 6.88 6.49
C ASN A 252 -76.99 7.03 5.17
N LYS A 253 -76.69 6.21 4.15
CA LYS A 253 -77.45 6.20 2.90
C LYS A 253 -78.84 5.58 3.10
N GLU A 254 -78.92 4.48 3.84
CA GLU A 254 -80.19 3.86 4.21
C GLU A 254 -81.07 4.86 4.99
N ASP A 255 -80.51 5.56 5.98
CA ASP A 255 -81.21 6.61 6.73
C ASP A 255 -81.71 7.76 5.83
N GLN A 256 -80.91 8.16 4.83
CA GLN A 256 -81.30 9.19 3.85
C GLN A 256 -82.43 8.71 2.94
N ASP A 257 -82.38 7.46 2.48
CA ASP A 257 -83.41 6.87 1.64
C ASP A 257 -84.73 6.71 2.42
N GLU A 258 -84.66 6.31 3.69
CA GLU A 258 -85.81 6.28 4.61
C GLU A 258 -86.41 7.67 4.83
N LEU A 259 -85.57 8.68 5.08
CA LEU A 259 -86.04 10.05 5.25
C LEU A 259 -86.71 10.57 3.97
N GLN A 260 -86.12 10.30 2.80
CA GLN A 260 -86.71 10.67 1.52
C GLN A 260 -88.06 9.98 1.30
N HIS A 261 -88.19 8.71 1.69
CA HIS A 261 -89.46 7.99 1.65
C HIS A 261 -90.53 8.63 2.55
N ILE A 262 -90.15 9.05 3.76
CA ILE A 262 -91.05 9.77 4.68
C ILE A 262 -91.48 11.11 4.07
N ILE A 263 -90.53 11.90 3.54
CA ILE A 263 -90.81 13.19 2.88
C ILE A 263 -91.82 13.00 1.75
N ASN A 264 -91.56 12.09 0.82
CA ASN A 264 -92.45 11.83 -0.31
C ASN A 264 -93.85 11.37 0.14
N THR A 265 -93.92 10.59 1.23
CA THR A 265 -95.19 10.11 1.78
C THR A 265 -95.99 11.24 2.42
N GLU A 266 -95.34 12.12 3.18
CA GLU A 266 -95.98 13.31 3.76
C GLU A 266 -96.38 14.32 2.68
N GLU A 267 -95.53 14.59 1.70
CA GLU A 267 -95.87 15.42 0.52
C GLU A 267 -97.10 14.86 -0.20
N GLY A 268 -97.15 13.54 -0.42
CA GLY A 268 -98.32 12.89 -1.01
C GLY A 268 -99.60 13.02 -0.17
N LYS A 269 -99.50 13.04 1.17
CA LYS A 269 -100.65 13.32 2.06
C LYS A 269 -101.10 14.77 1.95
N TYR A 270 -100.16 15.72 1.97
CA TYR A 270 -100.46 17.16 1.83
C TYR A 270 -101.06 17.49 0.47
N GLU A 271 -100.54 16.93 -0.62
CA GLU A 271 -101.09 17.15 -1.97
C GLU A 271 -102.52 16.63 -2.06
N LYS A 272 -102.80 15.42 -1.55
CA LYS A 272 -104.16 14.86 -1.48
C LYS A 272 -105.10 15.71 -0.63
N SER A 273 -104.64 16.16 0.55
CA SER A 273 -105.44 17.01 1.42
C SER A 273 -105.75 18.35 0.75
N ARG A 274 -104.76 18.95 0.07
CA ARG A 274 -104.91 20.20 -0.69
C ARG A 274 -105.86 20.03 -1.88
N GLU A 275 -105.77 18.91 -2.60
CA GLU A 275 -106.67 18.58 -3.70
C GLU A 275 -108.11 18.38 -3.20
N GLN A 276 -108.30 17.66 -2.08
CA GLN A 276 -109.60 17.48 -1.44
C GLN A 276 -110.21 18.82 -1.01
N GLU A 277 -109.44 19.67 -0.32
CA GLU A 277 -109.89 20.99 0.11
C GLU A 277 -110.21 21.89 -1.09
N SER A 278 -109.39 21.88 -2.14
CA SER A 278 -109.66 22.62 -3.39
C SER A 278 -110.94 22.13 -4.09
N ASN A 279 -111.14 20.81 -4.18
CA ASN A 279 -112.35 20.21 -4.73
C ASN A 279 -113.59 20.54 -3.88
N GLU A 280 -113.46 20.59 -2.55
CA GLU A 280 -114.55 20.96 -1.65
C GLU A 280 -114.89 22.45 -1.76
N ILE A 281 -113.89 23.35 -1.81
CA ILE A 281 -114.09 24.78 -2.04
C ILE A 281 -114.76 25.02 -3.40
N THR A 282 -114.22 24.43 -4.47
CA THR A 282 -114.80 24.56 -5.81
C THR A 282 -116.23 24.04 -5.85
N ARG A 283 -116.51 22.86 -5.28
CA ARG A 283 -117.87 22.32 -5.14
C ARG A 283 -118.80 23.26 -4.38
N ASN A 284 -118.37 23.80 -3.25
CA ASN A 284 -119.16 24.74 -2.45
C ASN A 284 -119.45 26.04 -3.21
N VAL A 285 -118.45 26.58 -3.92
CA VAL A 285 -118.60 27.76 -4.77
C VAL A 285 -119.56 27.49 -5.93
N THR A 286 -119.43 26.34 -6.61
CA THR A 286 -120.35 25.96 -7.69
C THR A 286 -121.76 25.74 -7.18
N ASP A 287 -121.95 25.05 -6.05
CA ASP A 287 -123.26 24.79 -5.47
C ASP A 287 -123.94 26.10 -5.02
N SER A 288 -123.18 27.04 -4.44
CA SER A 288 -123.67 28.37 -4.09
C SER A 288 -124.07 29.17 -5.33
N ALA A 289 -123.21 29.21 -6.35
CA ALA A 289 -123.50 29.88 -7.62
C ALA A 289 -124.75 29.30 -8.30
N VAL A 290 -124.87 27.97 -8.37
CA VAL A 290 -126.06 27.30 -8.91
C VAL A 290 -127.30 27.63 -8.08
N LYS A 291 -127.24 27.64 -6.74
CA LYS A 291 -128.38 28.05 -5.90
C LYS A 291 -128.86 29.47 -6.22
N MET A 292 -127.95 30.40 -6.49
CA MET A 292 -128.26 31.78 -6.86
C MET A 292 -128.82 31.95 -8.29
N MET A 293 -128.64 30.98 -9.17
CA MET A 293 -129.20 31.03 -10.54
C MET A 293 -130.74 30.93 -10.51
N HIS A 294 -131.39 31.73 -11.38
CA HIS A 294 -132.83 31.68 -11.57
C HIS A 294 -133.30 30.30 -12.07
N GLN A 295 -134.47 29.84 -11.63
CA GLN A 295 -134.98 28.50 -11.95
C GLN A 295 -135.08 28.25 -13.45
N SER A 296 -135.48 29.25 -14.26
CA SER A 296 -135.54 29.08 -15.71
C SER A 296 -134.18 28.82 -16.36
N LEU A 297 -133.09 29.32 -15.78
CA LEU A 297 -131.74 29.09 -16.28
C LEU A 297 -131.26 27.67 -15.92
N LYS A 298 -131.67 27.13 -14.76
CA LYS A 298 -131.43 25.73 -14.37
C LYS A 298 -132.17 24.77 -15.28
N ASP A 299 -133.44 25.06 -15.55
CA ASP A 299 -134.27 24.24 -16.44
C ASP A 299 -133.71 24.27 -17.87
N MET A 300 -133.25 25.44 -18.35
CA MET A 300 -132.57 25.57 -19.64
C MET A 300 -131.25 24.80 -19.68
N ALA A 301 -130.42 24.88 -18.64
CA ALA A 301 -129.17 24.12 -18.57
C ALA A 301 -129.43 22.60 -18.55
N PHE A 302 -130.46 22.15 -17.82
CA PHE A 302 -130.88 20.76 -17.82
C PHE A 302 -131.39 20.31 -19.19
N GLN A 303 -132.23 21.12 -19.84
CA GLN A 303 -132.69 20.86 -21.21
C GLN A 303 -131.52 20.83 -22.19
N ASN A 304 -130.53 21.73 -22.08
CA ASN A 304 -129.32 21.72 -22.91
C ASN A 304 -128.50 20.43 -22.70
N MET A 305 -128.35 19.97 -21.45
CA MET A 305 -127.63 18.72 -21.14
C MET A 305 -128.39 17.49 -21.68
N VAL A 306 -129.72 17.47 -21.55
CA VAL A 306 -130.56 16.41 -22.14
C VAL A 306 -130.44 16.44 -23.67
N MET A 307 -130.52 17.62 -24.28
CA MET A 307 -130.39 17.80 -25.72
C MET A 307 -128.99 17.39 -26.22
N GLU A 308 -127.92 17.72 -25.50
CA GLU A 308 -126.57 17.28 -25.83
C GLU A 308 -126.46 15.74 -25.83
N LYS A 309 -127.03 15.08 -24.81
CA LYS A 309 -127.09 13.61 -24.77
C LYS A 309 -127.92 13.04 -25.93
N GLU A 310 -129.03 13.68 -26.27
CA GLU A 310 -129.90 13.26 -27.38
C GLU A 310 -129.21 13.45 -28.73
N ILE A 311 -128.49 14.56 -28.94
CA ILE A 311 -127.65 14.82 -30.10
C ILE A 311 -126.56 13.74 -30.23
N LEU A 312 -125.89 13.38 -29.14
CA LEU A 312 -124.88 12.31 -29.17
C LEU A 312 -125.49 10.95 -29.58
N ILE A 313 -126.69 10.63 -29.08
CA ILE A 313 -127.42 9.42 -29.46
C ILE A 313 -127.80 9.47 -30.95
N HIS A 314 -128.38 10.57 -31.41
CA HIS A 314 -128.80 10.74 -32.80
C HIS A 314 -127.61 10.73 -33.75
N SER A 315 -126.50 11.37 -33.39
CA SER A 315 -125.26 11.35 -34.16
C SER A 315 -124.71 9.93 -34.31
N SER A 316 -124.71 9.13 -33.24
CA SER A 316 -124.34 7.72 -33.31
C SER A 316 -125.29 6.89 -34.18
N GLN A 317 -126.60 7.18 -34.13
CA GLN A 317 -127.59 6.53 -34.98
C GLN A 317 -127.44 6.92 -36.46
N GLU A 318 -127.19 8.19 -36.77
CA GLU A 318 -126.92 8.68 -38.12
C GLU A 318 -125.67 8.03 -38.70
N GLU A 319 -124.59 7.93 -37.93
CA GLU A 319 -123.37 7.24 -38.35
C GLU A 319 -123.66 5.76 -38.67
N GLY A 320 -124.43 5.09 -37.81
CA GLY A 320 -124.88 3.71 -38.06
C GLY A 320 -125.74 3.56 -39.33
N LEU A 321 -126.66 4.51 -39.57
CA LEU A 321 -127.50 4.52 -40.78
C LEU A 321 -126.69 4.81 -42.04
N GLN A 322 -125.72 5.75 -41.98
CA GLN A 322 -124.82 6.03 -43.09
C GLN A 322 -123.98 4.82 -43.45
N GLN A 323 -123.44 4.09 -42.47
CA GLN A 323 -122.72 2.83 -42.71
C GLN A 323 -123.61 1.78 -43.36
N ARG A 324 -124.87 1.67 -42.94
CA ARG A 324 -125.84 0.72 -43.52
C ARG A 324 -126.20 1.09 -44.95
N LYS A 325 -126.42 2.39 -45.22
CA LYS A 325 -126.61 2.93 -46.57
C LYS A 325 -125.41 2.60 -47.45
N ALA A 326 -124.19 2.81 -46.97
CA ALA A 326 -122.98 2.49 -47.72
C ALA A 326 -122.87 0.98 -48.05
N LYS A 327 -123.21 0.09 -47.10
CA LYS A 327 -123.27 -1.36 -47.35
C LYS A 327 -124.31 -1.74 -48.39
N LEU A 328 -125.53 -1.20 -48.27
CA LEU A 328 -126.60 -1.41 -49.25
C LEU A 328 -126.21 -0.89 -50.64
N GLN A 329 -125.57 0.28 -50.71
CA GLN A 329 -125.05 0.85 -51.95
C GLN A 329 -124.01 -0.08 -52.59
N ALA A 330 -123.06 -0.59 -51.79
CA ALA A 330 -122.06 -1.55 -52.24
C ALA A 330 -122.68 -2.89 -52.70
N GLU A 331 -123.75 -3.34 -52.06
CA GLU A 331 -124.49 -4.56 -52.45
C GLU A 331 -125.27 -4.34 -53.76
N ILE A 332 -125.91 -3.18 -53.94
CA ILE A 332 -126.54 -2.78 -55.21
C ILE A 332 -125.50 -2.67 -56.34
N ASP A 333 -124.35 -2.06 -56.07
CA ASP A 333 -123.26 -1.92 -57.04
C ASP A 333 -122.62 -3.28 -57.38
N ALA A 334 -122.47 -4.18 -56.41
CA ALA A 334 -122.02 -5.56 -56.63
C ALA A 334 -123.01 -6.38 -57.48
N LEU A 335 -124.32 -6.16 -57.30
CA LEU A 335 -125.36 -6.78 -58.11
C LEU A 335 -125.43 -6.20 -59.53
N ARG A 336 -125.18 -4.90 -59.71
CA ARG A 336 -125.09 -4.25 -61.03
C ARG A 336 -123.80 -4.59 -61.79
N GLY A 337 -122.70 -4.87 -61.09
CA GLY A 337 -121.38 -5.06 -61.69
C GLY A 337 -121.12 -6.39 -62.41
N ASN A 338 -121.94 -7.43 -62.22
CA ASN A 338 -121.57 -8.80 -62.64
C ASN A 338 -122.55 -9.55 -63.57
N LYS A 339 -123.67 -8.95 -64.03
CA LYS A 339 -124.67 -9.69 -64.85
C LYS A 339 -125.37 -8.91 -65.97
N THR A 340 -124.78 -7.83 -66.48
CA THR A 340 -125.23 -7.15 -67.71
C THR A 340 -124.11 -7.19 -68.75
N ASN A 341 -123.75 -8.38 -69.22
CA ASN A 341 -124.36 -9.09 -70.34
C ASN A 341 -123.82 -8.63 -71.69
N ILE A 342 -123.42 -9.46 -72.65
CA ILE A 342 -123.20 -10.92 -72.84
C ILE A 342 -122.22 -11.06 -74.02
N ARG A 343 -122.18 -10.05 -74.93
CA ARG A 343 -121.36 -10.01 -76.16
C ARG A 343 -119.85 -10.23 -75.95
N LEU A 344 -119.26 -9.67 -74.88
CA LEU A 344 -117.82 -9.80 -74.61
C LEU A 344 -117.41 -11.20 -74.10
N GLN A 345 -118.36 -12.03 -73.64
CA GLN A 345 -118.06 -13.32 -73.02
C GLN A 345 -118.05 -14.50 -74.03
N MET A 346 -118.63 -14.32 -75.22
CA MET A 346 -118.71 -15.39 -76.24
C MET A 346 -117.63 -15.30 -77.33
N PHE A 347 -117.03 -14.12 -77.56
CA PHE A 347 -116.01 -13.92 -78.59
C PHE A 347 -114.84 -13.06 -78.09
N PRO A 348 -113.95 -13.60 -77.24
CA PRO A 348 -112.84 -12.83 -76.67
C PRO A 348 -111.79 -12.40 -77.71
N GLU A 349 -111.68 -13.12 -78.82
CA GLU A 349 -110.62 -12.90 -79.82
C GLU A 349 -110.92 -11.76 -80.82
N PHE A 350 -112.15 -11.26 -80.88
CA PHE A 350 -112.55 -10.21 -81.84
C PHE A 350 -112.65 -8.80 -81.24
N TYR A 351 -112.61 -8.67 -79.90
CA TYR A 351 -112.75 -7.39 -79.20
C TYR A 351 -111.51 -7.09 -78.36
N VAL A 352 -110.37 -6.93 -79.03
CA VAL A 352 -109.19 -6.29 -78.43
C VAL A 352 -109.36 -4.79 -78.59
N ASP A 353 -109.63 -4.08 -77.49
CA ASP A 353 -109.66 -2.61 -77.45
C ASP A 353 -108.26 -2.06 -77.75
N ARG A 354 -107.97 -1.86 -79.04
CA ARG A 354 -106.83 -1.04 -79.46
C ARG A 354 -107.23 0.43 -79.34
N PRO A 355 -106.43 1.28 -78.69
CA PRO A 355 -106.70 2.71 -78.62
C PRO A 355 -106.64 3.30 -80.04
N LYS A 356 -107.76 3.93 -80.47
CA LYS A 356 -107.82 4.69 -81.72
C LYS A 356 -107.06 6.00 -81.53
N CYS A 357 -106.12 6.32 -82.42
CA CYS A 357 -105.44 7.62 -82.46
C CYS A 357 -106.47 8.74 -82.70
N THR A 358 -106.46 9.76 -81.85
CA THR A 358 -107.20 11.01 -82.05
C THR A 358 -106.33 12.04 -82.79
N PRO A 359 -106.91 12.93 -83.62
CA PRO A 359 -106.16 13.77 -84.57
C PRO A 359 -105.15 14.77 -83.97
N ASP A 360 -105.20 15.06 -82.67
CA ASP A 360 -104.29 15.99 -81.95
C ASP A 360 -103.23 15.26 -81.09
N MET A 361 -102.93 14.00 -81.40
CA MET A 361 -101.93 13.23 -80.65
C MET A 361 -100.57 13.25 -81.37
N ASP A 362 -99.58 13.93 -80.78
CA ASP A 362 -98.22 14.01 -81.32
C ASP A 362 -97.55 12.62 -81.40
N VAL A 363 -97.11 12.25 -82.60
CA VAL A 363 -96.45 10.97 -82.89
C VAL A 363 -94.96 11.06 -82.56
N ILE A 364 -94.53 10.40 -81.48
CA ILE A 364 -93.11 10.27 -81.13
C ILE A 364 -92.55 8.98 -81.73
N LEU A 365 -91.71 9.09 -82.75
CA LEU A 365 -90.91 7.99 -83.30
C LEU A 365 -89.69 7.76 -82.40
N ASN A 366 -89.63 6.59 -81.75
CA ASN A 366 -88.44 6.16 -81.02
C ASN A 366 -87.31 5.79 -81.99
N ILE A 367 -86.51 6.78 -82.40
CA ILE A 367 -85.22 6.59 -83.05
C ILE A 367 -84.15 6.81 -81.96
N PRO A 368 -83.31 5.80 -81.66
CA PRO A 368 -82.35 5.89 -80.56
C PRO A 368 -81.18 6.79 -80.94
N THR A 369 -80.99 7.90 -80.23
CA THR A 369 -79.75 8.69 -80.31
C THR A 369 -78.89 8.44 -79.08
N GLN A 370 -77.71 7.91 -79.37
CA GLN A 370 -76.65 7.56 -78.46
C GLN A 370 -75.91 8.83 -78.01
N GLU A 371 -76.00 9.12 -76.71
CA GLU A 371 -75.16 10.11 -76.04
C GLU A 371 -73.71 9.60 -76.03
N TRP A 372 -72.78 10.44 -76.48
CA TRP A 372 -71.36 10.24 -76.23
C TRP A 372 -71.10 10.60 -74.77
N LEU A 373 -70.61 9.66 -73.96
CA LEU A 373 -70.05 9.90 -72.63
C LEU A 373 -68.89 10.92 -72.73
N PRO A 374 -68.94 12.07 -72.02
CA PRO A 374 -67.81 12.99 -71.96
C PRO A 374 -67.28 13.13 -70.51
N ILE A 375 -66.08 12.58 -70.30
CA ILE A 375 -65.06 12.85 -69.26
C ILE A 375 -65.48 12.62 -67.80
#